data_AF-A0A7S1V0A2-F1
#
_entry.id   AF-A0A7S1V0A2-F1
#
_cell.length_a   1.000
_cell.length_b   1.000
_cell.length_c   1.000
_cell.angle_alpha   90.00
_cell.angle_beta   90.00
_cell.angle_gamma   90.00
#
_symmetry.space_group_name_H-M   'P 1'
#
loop_
_entity.id
_entity.type
_entity.pdbx_description
1 polymer ?
#
loop_
_entity_poly.entity_id
_entity_poly.type
_entity_poly.pdbx_seq_one_letter_code
_entity_poly.pdbx_strand_id
1 'polypeptide(L)'
;MSETTTYESVAASEAMRRLPRFGHSNNFADLFSSNPSDVNDYIYGLLFGGALVLSLFFAWTFLLIIFKCLGPRRVGSLSGAPFQQPPRVIVYKRPTISRVIFCFCSLIFIIFSVLFVTHGLTNLQSAATSVSEGISTLNNVVTNVDRATEQVKAVGPRAGKARQEFRAQFLDPSFCLYKQSLNKTETGTDFPKIVASLEDTLGRLGDMFVNETHELEEAVNATQSTVSDVGNHNENIDVADWQALLVIIPFICVPSILLTGVVMVWYGVIIPWFQCLLNWVFLPILCIQTFWAYCFSATTMLAASANSDFCLGQDISPDVSVMDILANSGYNEEDLIFRLVRFYVSQCTAGPLPTKFMIDYRNELAVATDTLNEFTRLMTDVTTSASQSVAEVCGEDDFTALEARVSVMSNGVNGLLAAIKVGVNAMRCDTIIPIYVNGVYGATCTYSVTGVTWAFSASLVVAVMGMIMITLRSSWSAVEFPLRPHEVSDRAFDLDDELRKDINYASSEDRWEDETEEDLLSKP
;
A
#
# COMPACT_ATOMS: atom_id res chain seq x y z
N MET A 1 -14.23 -10.46 -28.16
CA MET A 1 -12.83 -10.90 -28.03
C MET A 1 -12.13 -9.72 -27.39
N SER A 2 -11.89 -9.77 -26.08
CA SER A 2 -11.10 -8.73 -25.42
C SER A 2 -9.67 -8.87 -25.93
N GLU A 3 -9.03 -7.76 -26.26
CA GLU A 3 -7.60 -7.74 -26.52
C GLU A 3 -6.90 -8.22 -25.23
N THR A 4 -6.06 -9.26 -25.33
CA THR A 4 -5.32 -9.77 -24.18
C THR A 4 -4.26 -8.75 -23.81
N THR A 5 -4.39 -8.14 -22.64
CA THR A 5 -3.44 -7.14 -22.15
C THR A 5 -2.20 -7.87 -21.65
N THR A 6 -1.13 -7.91 -22.43
CA THR A 6 0.15 -8.45 -21.95
C THR A 6 0.79 -7.45 -21.00
N TYR A 7 1.21 -7.91 -19.81
CA TYR A 7 2.00 -7.09 -18.90
C TYR A 7 3.33 -6.71 -19.55
N GLU A 8 3.66 -5.42 -19.54
CA GLU A 8 4.96 -4.89 -19.98
C GLU A 8 5.78 -4.55 -18.73
N SER A 9 6.95 -5.18 -18.57
CA SER A 9 7.82 -4.93 -17.44
C SER A 9 8.33 -3.49 -17.45
N VAL A 10 8.28 -2.83 -16.29
CA VAL A 10 8.89 -1.51 -16.13
C VAL A 10 10.39 -1.68 -15.93
N ALA A 11 11.24 -0.90 -16.61
CA ALA A 11 12.70 -1.00 -16.48
C ALA A 11 13.21 -0.92 -15.02
N ALA A 12 12.46 -0.24 -14.15
CA ALA A 12 12.73 -0.16 -12.72
C ALA A 12 12.63 -1.53 -12.00
N SER A 13 11.65 -2.38 -12.35
CA SER A 13 11.57 -3.73 -11.79
C SER A 13 12.78 -4.55 -12.24
N GLU A 14 13.10 -4.56 -13.53
CA GLU A 14 14.25 -5.33 -14.02
C GLU A 14 15.57 -4.94 -13.34
N ALA A 15 15.76 -3.65 -13.07
CA ALA A 15 16.93 -3.17 -12.32
C ALA A 15 16.94 -3.68 -10.88
N MET A 16 15.81 -3.62 -10.16
CA MET A 16 15.70 -4.03 -8.76
C MET A 16 15.79 -5.55 -8.58
N ARG A 17 15.20 -6.34 -9.46
CA ARG A 17 15.32 -7.81 -9.42
C ARG A 17 16.75 -8.30 -9.65
N ARG A 18 17.55 -7.57 -10.42
CA ARG A 18 18.96 -7.91 -10.71
C ARG A 18 19.92 -7.55 -9.57
N LEU A 19 19.44 -6.99 -8.46
CA LEU A 19 20.28 -6.74 -7.30
C LEU A 19 20.91 -8.04 -6.78
N PRO A 20 22.19 -8.04 -6.41
CA PRO A 20 22.90 -9.25 -6.00
C PRO A 20 22.32 -9.80 -4.68
N ARG A 21 21.92 -11.07 -4.70
CA ARG A 21 21.40 -11.81 -3.53
C ARG A 21 22.32 -12.92 -3.02
N PHE A 22 23.55 -12.99 -3.53
CA PHE A 22 24.60 -13.90 -3.03
C PHE A 22 24.19 -15.39 -3.00
N GLY A 23 23.35 -15.81 -3.96
CA GLY A 23 22.90 -17.20 -4.09
C GLY A 23 21.53 -17.49 -3.49
N HIS A 24 20.89 -16.52 -2.83
CA HIS A 24 19.52 -16.64 -2.35
C HIS A 24 18.48 -16.45 -3.45
N SER A 25 17.30 -17.04 -3.25
CA SER A 25 16.16 -17.00 -4.17
C SER A 25 15.64 -15.57 -4.43
N ASN A 26 15.12 -15.36 -5.65
CA ASN A 26 14.34 -14.18 -6.03
C ASN A 26 12.87 -14.54 -6.34
N ASN A 27 12.43 -15.74 -5.95
CA ASN A 27 11.05 -16.14 -6.10
C ASN A 27 10.23 -15.60 -4.92
N PHE A 28 9.41 -14.59 -5.18
CA PHE A 28 8.55 -13.98 -4.16
C PHE A 28 7.60 -15.00 -3.52
N ALA A 29 7.17 -16.03 -4.26
CA ALA A 29 6.27 -17.07 -3.75
C ALA A 29 6.89 -17.91 -2.61
N ASP A 30 8.22 -17.92 -2.47
CA ASP A 30 8.90 -18.67 -1.41
C ASP A 30 8.53 -18.15 -0.01
N LEU A 31 8.09 -16.88 0.11
CA LEU A 31 7.54 -16.31 1.37
C LEU A 31 6.30 -17.04 1.87
N PHE A 32 5.57 -17.69 0.97
CA PHE A 32 4.33 -18.41 1.26
C PHE A 32 4.54 -19.92 1.28
N SER A 33 5.79 -20.40 1.12
CA SER A 33 6.11 -21.82 1.19
C SER A 33 5.85 -22.38 2.58
N SER A 34 5.28 -23.59 2.62
CA SER A 34 5.18 -24.39 3.86
C SER A 34 6.54 -24.82 4.40
N ASN A 35 7.60 -24.76 3.58
CA ASN A 35 8.95 -25.11 3.97
C ASN A 35 9.71 -23.88 4.52
N PRO A 36 10.09 -23.87 5.82
CA PRO A 36 10.78 -22.75 6.43
C PRO A 36 12.15 -22.43 5.82
N SER A 37 12.80 -23.38 5.12
CA SER A 37 14.09 -23.10 4.48
C SER A 37 13.94 -22.09 3.34
N ASP A 38 12.85 -22.20 2.56
CA ASP A 38 12.64 -21.39 1.36
C ASP A 38 12.26 -19.97 1.76
N VAL A 39 11.39 -19.84 2.77
CA VAL A 39 11.04 -18.56 3.41
C VAL A 39 12.28 -17.85 3.93
N ASN A 40 13.13 -18.56 4.69
CA ASN A 40 14.35 -17.97 5.25
C ASN A 40 15.36 -17.60 4.17
N ASP A 41 15.54 -18.44 3.14
CA ASP A 41 16.44 -18.18 2.03
C ASP A 41 16.08 -16.88 1.30
N TYR A 42 14.80 -16.71 0.95
CA TYR A 42 14.30 -15.49 0.34
C TYR A 42 14.49 -14.26 1.26
N ILE A 43 14.13 -14.37 2.55
CA ILE A 43 14.27 -13.27 3.52
C ILE A 43 15.73 -12.83 3.68
N TYR A 44 16.68 -13.77 3.77
CA TYR A 44 18.10 -13.44 3.87
C TYR A 44 18.62 -12.75 2.61
N GLY A 45 18.22 -13.23 1.43
CA GLY A 45 18.52 -12.58 0.15
C GLY A 45 18.02 -11.15 0.08
N LEU A 46 16.80 -10.90 0.55
CA LEU A 46 16.19 -9.58 0.58
C LEU A 46 16.91 -8.64 1.56
N LEU A 47 17.11 -9.09 2.81
CA LEU A 47 17.72 -8.29 3.88
C LEU A 47 19.15 -7.85 3.59
N PHE A 48 19.90 -8.64 2.82
CA PHE A 48 21.29 -8.33 2.47
C PHE A 48 21.43 -6.92 1.89
N GLY A 49 20.55 -6.54 0.97
CA GLY A 49 20.59 -5.24 0.32
C GLY A 49 20.46 -4.07 1.28
N GLY A 50 19.42 -4.09 2.12
CA GLY A 50 19.19 -3.08 3.14
C GLY A 50 20.32 -3.04 4.18
N ALA A 51 20.82 -4.20 4.61
CA ALA A 51 21.94 -4.30 5.55
C ALA A 51 23.23 -3.71 4.98
N LEU A 52 23.51 -3.92 3.69
CA LEU A 52 24.67 -3.32 3.01
C LEU A 52 24.59 -1.79 3.02
N VAL A 53 23.43 -1.22 2.64
CA VAL A 53 23.21 0.24 2.66
C VAL A 53 23.41 0.80 4.07
N LEU A 54 22.78 0.19 5.08
CA LEU A 54 22.93 0.61 6.48
C LEU A 54 24.39 0.53 6.95
N SER A 55 25.09 -0.57 6.65
CA SER A 55 26.48 -0.77 7.07
C SER A 55 27.41 0.32 6.54
N LEU A 56 27.21 0.77 5.29
CA LEU A 56 27.97 1.85 4.67
C LEU A 56 27.76 3.18 5.40
N PHE A 57 26.51 3.53 5.72
CA PHE A 57 26.19 4.77 6.42
C PHE A 57 26.60 4.76 7.90
N PHE A 58 26.50 3.61 8.57
CA PHE A 58 27.02 3.45 9.93
C PHE A 58 28.55 3.57 9.97
N ALA A 59 29.25 2.95 9.02
CA ALA A 59 30.70 3.09 8.90
C ALA A 59 31.10 4.56 8.67
N TRP A 60 30.40 5.30 7.80
CA TRP A 60 30.64 6.72 7.60
C TRP A 60 30.36 7.54 8.88
N THR A 61 29.26 7.25 9.58
CA THR A 61 28.93 7.90 10.86
C THR A 61 30.03 7.67 11.90
N PHE A 62 30.55 6.44 11.99
CA PHE A 62 31.66 6.10 12.88
C PHE A 62 32.95 6.87 12.52
N LEU A 63 33.26 7.00 11.22
CA LEU A 63 34.38 7.84 10.76
C LEU A 63 34.22 9.30 11.17
N LEU A 64 33.01 9.87 11.09
CA LEU A 64 32.75 11.24 11.54
C LEU A 64 32.96 11.43 13.05
N ILE A 65 32.60 10.42 13.85
CA ILE A 65 32.86 10.43 15.29
C ILE A 65 34.38 10.39 15.53
N ILE A 66 35.12 9.53 14.84
CA ILE A 66 36.59 9.48 14.92
C ILE A 66 37.20 10.85 14.55
N PHE A 67 36.79 11.45 13.43
CA PHE A 67 37.29 12.76 13.01
C PHE A 67 36.99 13.84 14.06
N LYS A 68 35.82 13.78 14.71
CA LYS A 68 35.49 14.69 15.80
C LYS A 68 36.39 14.48 17.02
N CYS A 69 36.65 13.24 17.42
CA CYS A 69 37.52 12.89 18.55
C CYS A 69 39.00 13.24 18.31
N LEU A 70 39.50 13.07 17.09
CA LEU A 70 40.88 13.43 16.72
C LEU A 70 41.13 14.95 16.74
N GLY A 71 40.07 15.74 16.57
CA GLY A 71 40.10 17.19 16.66
C GLY A 71 40.84 17.90 15.51
N PRO A 72 40.85 19.24 15.51
CA PRO A 72 41.41 20.05 14.42
C PRO A 72 42.91 19.83 14.19
N ARG A 73 43.67 19.48 15.24
CA ARG A 73 45.12 19.32 15.16
C ARG A 73 45.56 18.17 14.25
N ARG A 74 44.76 17.09 14.17
CA ARG A 74 45.12 15.89 13.41
C ARG A 74 44.41 15.80 12.06
N VAL A 75 43.13 16.16 12.00
CA VAL A 75 42.30 15.99 10.78
C VAL A 75 41.83 17.33 10.19
N GLY A 76 42.28 18.46 10.73
CA GLY A 76 41.94 19.79 10.23
C GLY A 76 40.43 20.05 10.23
N SER A 77 39.93 20.56 9.11
CA SER A 77 38.51 20.91 8.93
C SER A 77 37.56 19.72 8.95
N LEU A 78 38.05 18.49 8.72
CA LEU A 78 37.22 17.27 8.78
C LEU A 78 36.73 16.94 10.19
N SER A 79 37.39 17.48 11.22
CA SER A 79 36.84 17.44 12.60
C SER A 79 35.56 18.27 12.75
N GLY A 80 35.22 19.07 11.74
CA GLY A 80 34.18 20.08 11.75
C GLY A 80 34.52 21.31 12.58
N ALA A 81 35.79 21.48 12.96
CA ALA A 81 36.28 22.71 13.55
C ALA A 81 36.40 23.81 12.47
N PRO A 82 36.31 25.10 12.87
CA PRO A 82 36.57 26.23 11.99
C PRO A 82 37.91 26.13 11.25
N PHE A 83 37.98 26.69 10.04
CA PHE A 83 39.25 26.72 9.29
C PHE A 83 40.26 27.60 10.02
N GLN A 84 41.45 27.05 10.29
CA GLN A 84 42.55 27.78 10.91
C GLN A 84 43.50 28.32 9.85
N GLN A 85 43.75 29.62 9.88
CA GLN A 85 44.73 30.24 8.97
C GLN A 85 46.16 30.08 9.55
N PRO A 86 47.14 29.57 8.77
CA PRO A 86 48.52 29.48 9.25
C PRO A 86 49.14 30.88 9.44
N PRO A 87 49.92 31.09 10.52
CA PRO A 87 50.37 32.43 10.92
C PRO A 87 51.46 33.07 10.03
N ARG A 88 51.96 32.41 8.97
CA ARG A 88 53.19 32.84 8.26
C ARG A 88 53.18 32.77 6.72
N VAL A 89 52.05 32.58 6.04
CA VAL A 89 52.03 32.46 4.57
C VAL A 89 51.29 33.64 3.92
N ILE A 90 51.97 34.36 3.03
CA ILE A 90 51.52 35.60 2.35
C ILE A 90 50.35 35.34 1.36
N VAL A 91 50.07 34.08 1.01
CA VAL A 91 48.97 33.72 0.10
C VAL A 91 48.09 32.64 0.74
N TYR A 92 47.06 33.06 1.48
CA TYR A 92 46.05 32.15 2.00
C TYR A 92 45.06 31.77 0.89
N LYS A 93 45.08 30.50 0.46
CA LYS A 93 44.03 29.98 -0.40
C LYS A 93 42.79 29.76 0.45
N ARG A 94 41.81 30.67 0.32
CA ARG A 94 40.48 30.53 0.96
C ARG A 94 39.95 29.10 0.73
N PRO A 95 39.24 28.48 1.69
CA PRO A 95 38.68 27.12 1.59
C PRO A 95 37.47 27.07 0.63
N THR A 96 37.66 27.63 -0.56
CA THR A 96 36.68 27.76 -1.64
C THR A 96 36.16 26.41 -2.07
N ILE A 97 37.04 25.42 -2.22
CA ILE A 97 36.67 24.07 -2.68
C ILE A 97 35.64 23.43 -1.72
N SER A 98 35.91 23.41 -0.41
CA SER A 98 34.99 22.85 0.58
C SER A 98 33.62 23.54 0.54
N ARG A 99 33.61 24.87 0.41
CA ARG A 99 32.38 25.65 0.33
C ARG A 99 31.60 25.39 -0.96
N VAL A 100 32.28 25.28 -2.12
CA VAL A 100 31.65 24.93 -3.41
C VAL A 100 31.00 23.56 -3.33
N ILE A 101 31.74 22.55 -2.82
CA ILE A 101 31.21 21.19 -2.68
C ILE A 101 30.00 21.20 -1.74
N PHE A 102 30.07 21.90 -0.62
CA PHE A 102 28.95 22.03 0.30
C PHE A 102 27.71 22.64 -0.38
N CYS A 103 27.88 23.75 -1.09
CA CYS A 103 26.77 24.40 -1.79
C CYS A 103 26.15 23.49 -2.86
N PHE A 104 26.98 22.77 -3.60
CA PHE A 104 26.54 21.82 -4.62
C PHE A 104 25.77 20.64 -4.02
N CYS A 105 26.30 20.03 -2.95
CA CYS A 105 25.61 18.96 -2.23
C CYS A 105 24.27 19.43 -1.66
N SER A 106 24.23 20.65 -1.11
CA SER A 106 22.99 21.25 -0.61
C SER A 106 21.94 21.44 -1.71
N LEU A 107 22.36 21.86 -2.91
CA LEU A 107 21.45 22.00 -4.05
C LEU A 107 20.91 20.65 -4.50
N ILE A 108 21.78 19.63 -4.64
CA ILE A 108 21.37 18.27 -4.99
C ILE A 108 20.42 17.70 -3.92
N PHE A 109 20.72 17.90 -2.64
CA PHE A 109 19.85 17.47 -1.53
C PHE A 109 18.43 18.03 -1.69
N ILE A 110 18.31 19.33 -1.98
CA ILE A 110 17.01 19.99 -2.19
C ILE A 110 16.30 19.41 -3.42
N ILE A 111 16.99 19.30 -4.56
CA ILE A 111 16.43 18.77 -5.82
C ILE A 111 15.88 17.36 -5.60
N PHE A 112 16.67 16.46 -5.01
CA PHE A 112 16.24 15.08 -4.78
C PHE A 112 15.18 14.97 -3.68
N SER A 113 15.13 15.89 -2.72
CA SER A 113 14.00 15.97 -1.79
C SER A 113 12.69 16.32 -2.50
N VAL A 114 12.73 17.17 -3.54
CA VAL A 114 11.55 17.46 -4.38
C VAL A 114 11.20 16.26 -5.28
N LEU A 115 12.20 15.61 -5.89
CA LEU A 115 11.99 14.43 -6.73
C LEU A 115 11.41 13.24 -5.95
N PHE A 116 11.87 13.05 -4.70
CA PHE A 116 11.34 12.05 -3.78
C PHE A 116 9.82 12.13 -3.66
N VAL A 117 9.28 13.35 -3.60
CA VAL A 117 7.84 13.60 -3.44
C VAL A 117 7.13 13.46 -4.77
N THR A 118 7.58 14.24 -5.74
CA THR A 118 6.90 14.42 -7.03
C THR A 118 6.89 13.14 -7.86
N HIS A 119 7.92 12.30 -7.73
CA HIS A 119 8.00 11.02 -8.43
C HIS A 119 7.88 9.80 -7.50
N GLY A 120 8.37 9.87 -6.26
CA GLY A 120 8.22 8.76 -5.31
C GLY A 120 6.80 8.71 -4.74
N LEU A 121 6.46 9.68 -3.88
CA LEU A 121 5.18 9.70 -3.17
C LEU A 121 3.97 9.82 -4.09
N THR A 122 4.02 10.63 -5.16
CA THR A 122 2.90 10.76 -6.11
C THR A 122 2.55 9.44 -6.79
N ASN A 123 3.55 8.65 -7.20
CA ASN A 123 3.29 7.33 -7.80
C ASN A 123 2.76 6.33 -6.76
N LEU A 124 3.23 6.40 -5.51
CA LEU A 124 2.67 5.59 -4.42
C LEU A 124 1.21 5.97 -4.14
N GLN A 125 0.86 7.25 -4.21
CA GLN A 125 -0.54 7.69 -4.10
C GLN A 125 -1.38 7.17 -5.26
N SER A 126 -0.89 7.21 -6.50
CA SER A 126 -1.60 6.63 -7.64
C SER A 126 -1.82 5.13 -7.47
N ALA A 127 -0.84 4.41 -6.93
CA ALA A 127 -1.00 3.00 -6.58
C ALA A 127 -2.08 2.81 -5.50
N ALA A 128 -2.01 3.54 -4.39
CA ALA A 128 -3.00 3.46 -3.31
C ALA A 128 -4.42 3.82 -3.79
N THR A 129 -4.55 4.83 -4.65
CA THR A 129 -5.84 5.25 -5.24
C THR A 129 -6.41 4.13 -6.13
N SER A 130 -5.57 3.55 -7.00
CA SER A 130 -6.00 2.47 -7.88
C SER A 130 -6.37 1.19 -7.12
N VAL A 131 -5.63 0.87 -6.05
CA VAL A 131 -6.00 -0.20 -5.12
C VAL A 131 -7.33 0.11 -4.44
N SER A 132 -7.54 1.34 -3.95
CA SER A 132 -8.79 1.77 -3.31
C SER A 132 -10.01 1.61 -4.24
N GLU A 133 -9.87 2.04 -5.50
CA GLU A 133 -10.93 1.93 -6.50
C GLU A 133 -11.22 0.46 -6.84
N GLY A 134 -10.16 -0.35 -6.97
CA GLY A 134 -10.27 -1.80 -7.16
C GLY A 134 -10.99 -2.47 -5.98
N ILE A 135 -10.65 -2.12 -4.75
CA ILE A 135 -11.28 -2.63 -3.52
C ILE A 135 -12.75 -2.21 -3.45
N SER A 136 -13.08 -0.96 -3.75
CA SER A 136 -14.46 -0.49 -3.77
C SER A 136 -15.31 -1.27 -4.80
N THR A 137 -14.76 -1.48 -5.99
CA THR A 137 -15.42 -2.27 -7.05
C THR A 137 -15.57 -3.73 -6.62
N LEU A 138 -14.52 -4.31 -6.04
CA LEU A 138 -14.54 -5.69 -5.53
C LEU A 138 -15.54 -5.84 -4.39
N ASN A 139 -15.66 -4.87 -3.48
CA ASN A 139 -16.64 -4.89 -2.41
C ASN A 139 -18.08 -4.88 -2.96
N ASN A 140 -18.34 -4.11 -4.03
CA ASN A 140 -19.62 -4.13 -4.70
C ASN A 140 -19.92 -5.50 -5.35
N VAL A 141 -18.91 -6.16 -5.93
CA VAL A 141 -19.03 -7.52 -6.47
C VAL A 141 -19.34 -8.51 -5.34
N VAL A 142 -18.54 -8.51 -4.27
CA VAL A 142 -18.68 -9.40 -3.11
C VAL A 142 -20.05 -9.21 -2.47
N THR A 143 -20.47 -7.98 -2.19
CA THR A 143 -21.80 -7.67 -1.62
C THR A 143 -22.94 -8.17 -2.52
N ASN A 144 -22.79 -8.07 -3.84
CA ASN A 144 -23.79 -8.57 -4.78
C ASN A 144 -23.86 -10.10 -4.81
N VAL A 145 -22.72 -10.79 -4.69
CA VAL A 145 -22.66 -12.26 -4.60
C VAL A 145 -23.18 -12.74 -3.24
N ASP A 146 -22.82 -12.05 -2.16
CA ASP A 146 -23.30 -12.34 -0.81
C ASP A 146 -24.83 -12.21 -0.72
N ARG A 147 -25.38 -11.07 -1.14
CA ARG A 147 -26.84 -10.86 -1.23
C ARG A 147 -27.51 -11.91 -2.11
N ALA A 148 -26.89 -12.29 -3.22
CA ALA A 148 -27.41 -13.35 -4.07
C ALA A 148 -27.45 -14.68 -3.33
N THR A 149 -26.39 -15.02 -2.59
CA THR A 149 -26.23 -16.24 -1.77
C THR A 149 -27.21 -16.26 -0.58
N GLU A 150 -27.46 -15.13 0.09
CA GLU A 150 -28.46 -15.03 1.15
C GLU A 150 -29.89 -15.24 0.62
N GLN A 151 -30.25 -14.59 -0.49
CA GLN A 151 -31.58 -14.76 -1.11
C GLN A 151 -31.82 -16.21 -1.50
N VAL A 152 -30.79 -16.80 -2.07
CA VAL A 152 -30.67 -18.20 -2.40
C VAL A 152 -30.94 -19.09 -1.18
N LYS A 153 -30.27 -18.85 -0.04
CA LYS A 153 -30.41 -19.63 1.19
C LYS A 153 -31.79 -19.49 1.81
N ALA A 154 -32.38 -18.30 1.72
CA ALA A 154 -33.69 -18.02 2.25
C ALA A 154 -34.80 -18.69 1.43
N VAL A 155 -34.65 -18.73 0.11
CA VAL A 155 -35.68 -19.23 -0.81
C VAL A 155 -35.52 -20.73 -1.11
N GLY A 156 -34.28 -21.25 -1.16
CA GLY A 156 -33.99 -22.65 -1.50
C GLY A 156 -34.79 -23.67 -0.69
N PRO A 157 -34.74 -23.66 0.66
CA PRO A 157 -35.51 -24.58 1.50
C PRO A 157 -37.03 -24.43 1.34
N ARG A 158 -37.52 -23.19 1.12
CA ARG A 158 -38.95 -22.91 0.91
C ARG A 158 -39.43 -23.46 -0.42
N ALA A 159 -38.65 -23.24 -1.49
CA ALA A 159 -38.91 -23.81 -2.80
C ALA A 159 -38.82 -25.33 -2.77
N GLY A 160 -37.85 -25.90 -2.04
CA GLY A 160 -37.73 -27.34 -1.83
C GLY A 160 -38.95 -27.95 -1.13
N LYS A 161 -39.46 -27.30 -0.08
CA LYS A 161 -40.69 -27.70 0.61
C LYS A 161 -41.92 -27.56 -0.29
N ALA A 162 -42.06 -26.42 -0.97
CA ALA A 162 -43.15 -26.18 -1.92
C ALA A 162 -43.16 -27.21 -3.05
N ARG A 163 -41.98 -27.60 -3.54
CA ARG A 163 -41.81 -28.69 -4.52
C ARG A 163 -42.27 -30.03 -3.97
N GLN A 164 -41.90 -30.39 -2.73
CA GLN A 164 -42.35 -31.64 -2.11
C GLN A 164 -43.86 -31.68 -1.90
N GLU A 165 -44.46 -30.56 -1.47
CA GLU A 165 -45.91 -30.42 -1.33
C GLU A 165 -46.62 -30.47 -2.68
N PHE A 166 -46.07 -29.79 -3.70
CA PHE A 166 -46.54 -29.86 -5.08
C PHE A 166 -46.51 -31.31 -5.59
N ARG A 167 -45.39 -32.00 -5.36
CA ARG A 167 -45.21 -33.42 -5.73
C ARG A 167 -46.27 -34.30 -5.07
N ALA A 168 -46.46 -34.16 -3.77
CA ALA A 168 -47.42 -34.94 -3.00
C ALA A 168 -48.88 -34.70 -3.44
N GLN A 169 -49.20 -33.49 -3.91
CA GLN A 169 -50.56 -33.13 -4.30
C GLN A 169 -50.88 -33.45 -5.76
N PHE A 170 -49.97 -33.18 -6.70
CA PHE A 170 -50.22 -33.28 -8.14
C PHE A 170 -49.83 -34.62 -8.76
N LEU A 171 -48.90 -35.35 -8.14
CA LEU A 171 -48.50 -36.68 -8.63
C LEU A 171 -49.19 -37.81 -7.90
N ASP A 172 -50.04 -37.51 -6.92
CA ASP A 172 -50.95 -38.51 -6.40
C ASP A 172 -51.88 -38.94 -7.55
N PRO A 173 -51.91 -40.23 -7.94
CA PRO A 173 -52.86 -40.74 -8.93
C PRO A 173 -54.33 -40.47 -8.56
N SER A 174 -54.60 -40.07 -7.31
CA SER A 174 -55.90 -39.63 -6.83
C SER A 174 -56.31 -38.23 -7.30
N PHE A 175 -55.36 -37.39 -7.75
CA PHE A 175 -55.63 -36.01 -8.19
C PHE A 175 -56.60 -35.99 -9.38
N CYS A 176 -57.69 -35.24 -9.26
CA CYS A 176 -58.85 -35.29 -10.18
C CYS A 176 -58.48 -35.07 -11.65
N LEU A 177 -57.57 -34.12 -11.93
CA LEU A 177 -57.10 -33.79 -13.28
C LEU A 177 -56.23 -34.88 -13.92
N TYR A 178 -55.77 -35.87 -13.13
CA TYR A 178 -55.01 -37.00 -13.63
C TYR A 178 -55.91 -38.16 -14.09
N LYS A 179 -57.08 -38.35 -13.44
CA LYS A 179 -58.00 -39.47 -13.71
C LYS A 179 -58.87 -39.29 -14.94
N GLN A 180 -59.42 -38.09 -15.11
CA GLN A 180 -60.00 -37.69 -16.38
C GLN A 180 -58.87 -37.02 -17.14
N SER A 181 -58.20 -37.76 -18.02
CA SER A 181 -57.48 -37.10 -19.10
C SER A 181 -58.50 -36.20 -19.78
N LEU A 182 -58.53 -34.92 -19.42
CA LEU A 182 -59.31 -33.89 -20.10
C LEU A 182 -58.97 -34.09 -21.56
N ASN A 183 -59.90 -34.72 -22.27
CA ASN A 183 -59.62 -35.35 -23.54
C ASN A 183 -59.08 -34.21 -24.41
N LYS A 184 -57.98 -34.44 -25.14
CA LYS A 184 -57.22 -33.41 -25.90
C LYS A 184 -58.08 -32.44 -26.75
N THR A 185 -59.35 -32.78 -26.95
CA THR A 185 -60.37 -32.11 -27.73
C THR A 185 -60.92 -30.79 -27.16
N GLU A 186 -60.92 -30.52 -25.84
CA GLU A 186 -61.55 -29.28 -25.32
C GLU A 186 -60.57 -28.14 -24.96
N THR A 187 -59.41 -28.42 -24.37
CA THR A 187 -58.43 -27.36 -23.99
C THR A 187 -57.19 -27.35 -24.88
N GLY A 188 -56.95 -28.39 -25.68
CA GLY A 188 -55.77 -28.51 -26.55
C GLY A 188 -54.43 -28.69 -25.84
N THR A 189 -54.42 -28.70 -24.50
CA THR A 189 -53.19 -28.71 -23.67
C THR A 189 -53.03 -30.01 -22.90
N ASP A 190 -51.84 -30.61 -23.01
CA ASP A 190 -51.47 -31.88 -22.36
C ASP A 190 -51.00 -31.62 -20.92
N PHE A 191 -51.95 -31.47 -19.99
CA PHE A 191 -51.67 -31.15 -18.58
C PHE A 191 -50.68 -32.13 -17.91
N PRO A 192 -50.80 -33.47 -18.06
CA PRO A 192 -49.82 -34.41 -17.52
C PRO A 192 -48.40 -34.15 -18.01
N LYS A 193 -48.23 -33.76 -19.29
CA LYS A 193 -46.92 -33.44 -19.85
C LYS A 193 -46.30 -32.21 -19.18
N ILE A 194 -47.10 -31.19 -18.86
CA ILE A 194 -46.61 -29.96 -18.23
C ILE A 194 -46.27 -30.22 -16.76
N VAL A 195 -47.10 -30.97 -16.03
CA VAL A 195 -46.79 -31.38 -14.65
C VAL A 195 -45.52 -32.23 -14.60
N ALA A 196 -45.34 -33.17 -15.53
CA ALA A 196 -44.12 -33.97 -15.62
C ALA A 196 -42.88 -33.13 -15.96
N SER A 197 -43.02 -32.16 -16.87
CA SER A 197 -41.94 -31.22 -17.21
C SER A 197 -41.57 -30.33 -16.01
N LEU A 198 -42.57 -29.89 -15.25
CA LEU A 198 -42.38 -29.09 -14.04
C LEU A 198 -41.73 -29.91 -12.93
N GLU A 199 -42.12 -31.17 -12.74
CA GLU A 199 -41.47 -32.09 -11.79
C GLU A 199 -40.00 -32.31 -12.15
N ASP A 200 -39.69 -32.61 -13.42
CA ASP A 200 -38.31 -32.81 -13.88
C ASP A 200 -37.46 -31.55 -13.64
N THR A 201 -37.98 -30.38 -14.03
CA THR A 201 -37.26 -29.11 -13.91
C THR A 201 -37.04 -28.74 -12.44
N LEU A 202 -38.08 -28.84 -11.60
CA LEU A 202 -37.96 -28.58 -10.17
C LEU A 202 -37.08 -29.62 -9.48
N GLY A 203 -37.08 -30.87 -9.95
CA GLY A 203 -36.23 -31.98 -9.50
C GLY A 203 -34.75 -31.61 -9.57
N ARG A 204 -34.32 -31.19 -10.76
CA ARG A 204 -32.93 -30.82 -11.06
C ARG A 204 -32.44 -29.62 -10.23
N LEU A 205 -33.33 -28.64 -10.01
CA LEU A 205 -33.03 -27.44 -9.22
C LEU A 205 -32.69 -27.70 -7.74
N GLY A 206 -33.21 -28.78 -7.14
CA GLY A 206 -33.07 -29.03 -5.72
C GLY A 206 -31.76 -29.72 -5.31
N ASP A 207 -31.18 -30.55 -6.17
CA ASP A 207 -30.04 -31.41 -5.83
C ASP A 207 -28.69 -30.70 -6.02
N MET A 208 -28.63 -29.72 -6.94
CA MET A 208 -27.42 -28.94 -7.23
C MET A 208 -27.02 -27.98 -6.09
N PHE A 209 -27.93 -27.73 -5.15
CA PHE A 209 -27.95 -26.45 -4.45
C PHE A 209 -27.25 -26.40 -3.08
N VAL A 210 -27.26 -27.50 -2.33
CA VAL A 210 -26.88 -27.48 -0.91
C VAL A 210 -25.37 -27.50 -0.69
N ASN A 211 -24.61 -28.24 -1.50
CA ASN A 211 -23.17 -28.39 -1.29
C ASN A 211 -22.38 -27.21 -1.90
N GLU A 212 -22.73 -26.77 -3.11
CA GLU A 212 -21.97 -25.73 -3.82
C GLU A 212 -22.16 -24.32 -3.21
N THR A 213 -23.29 -24.06 -2.54
CA THR A 213 -23.51 -22.78 -1.87
C THR A 213 -22.69 -22.58 -0.61
N HIS A 214 -22.32 -23.67 0.08
CA HIS A 214 -21.44 -23.59 1.24
C HIS A 214 -20.02 -23.19 0.83
N GLU A 215 -19.48 -23.79 -0.22
CA GLU A 215 -18.15 -23.42 -0.75
C GLU A 215 -18.13 -21.98 -1.27
N LEU A 216 -19.21 -21.54 -1.93
CA LEU A 216 -19.32 -20.17 -2.41
C LEU A 216 -19.39 -19.16 -1.24
N GLU A 217 -20.16 -19.46 -0.19
CA GLU A 217 -20.23 -18.62 1.00
C GLU A 217 -18.87 -18.51 1.71
N GLU A 218 -18.17 -19.63 1.87
CA GLU A 218 -16.83 -19.63 2.48
C GLU A 218 -15.86 -18.76 1.68
N ALA A 219 -15.88 -18.88 0.34
CA ALA A 219 -15.08 -18.06 -0.55
C ALA A 219 -15.46 -16.56 -0.48
N VAL A 220 -16.76 -16.25 -0.42
CA VAL A 220 -17.27 -14.87 -0.30
C VAL A 220 -16.87 -14.26 1.03
N ASN A 221 -17.03 -14.98 2.14
CA ASN A 221 -16.64 -14.52 3.48
C ASN A 221 -15.13 -14.30 3.59
N ALA A 222 -14.31 -15.21 3.05
CA ALA A 222 -12.86 -15.05 3.00
C ALA A 222 -12.43 -13.86 2.12
N THR A 223 -13.14 -13.62 1.02
CA THR A 223 -12.89 -12.46 0.17
C THR A 223 -13.29 -11.17 0.88
N GLN A 224 -14.45 -11.16 1.56
CA GLN A 224 -14.95 -9.99 2.27
C GLN A 224 -14.04 -9.59 3.44
N SER A 225 -13.55 -10.56 4.23
CA SER A 225 -12.60 -10.28 5.30
C SER A 225 -11.31 -9.66 4.74
N THR A 226 -10.78 -10.24 3.66
CA THR A 226 -9.58 -9.73 2.98
C THR A 226 -9.81 -8.31 2.44
N VAL A 227 -10.94 -8.06 1.77
CA VAL A 227 -11.30 -6.74 1.22
C VAL A 227 -11.45 -5.71 2.34
N SER A 228 -12.07 -6.08 3.46
CA SER A 228 -12.23 -5.18 4.60
C SER A 228 -10.90 -4.88 5.28
N ASP A 229 -10.03 -5.87 5.45
CA ASP A 229 -8.71 -5.69 6.05
C ASP A 229 -7.84 -4.77 5.19
N VAL A 230 -7.80 -5.00 3.87
CA VAL A 230 -7.03 -4.13 2.96
C VAL A 230 -7.66 -2.74 2.89
N GLY A 231 -9.00 -2.62 2.87
CA GLY A 231 -9.71 -1.35 2.91
C GLY A 231 -9.37 -0.51 4.14
N ASN A 232 -9.43 -1.12 5.34
CA ASN A 232 -9.09 -0.47 6.61
C ASN A 232 -7.63 0.00 6.65
N HIS A 233 -6.70 -0.74 6.04
CA HIS A 233 -5.30 -0.31 5.94
C HIS A 233 -5.12 0.82 4.93
N ASN A 234 -5.85 0.78 3.81
CA ASN A 234 -5.73 1.77 2.75
C ASN A 234 -6.34 3.14 3.12
N GLU A 235 -7.45 3.17 3.87
CA GLU A 235 -8.06 4.42 4.35
C GLU A 235 -7.12 5.24 5.27
N ASN A 236 -6.15 4.59 5.90
CA ASN A 236 -5.14 5.25 6.74
C ASN A 236 -3.93 5.77 5.94
N ILE A 237 -3.81 5.40 4.66
CA ILE A 237 -2.67 5.73 3.80
C ILE A 237 -3.10 6.88 2.86
N ASP A 238 -3.28 8.08 3.43
CA ASP A 238 -3.37 9.31 2.62
C ASP A 238 -2.02 10.02 2.60
N VAL A 239 -1.16 9.55 1.69
CA VAL A 239 0.23 10.01 1.58
C VAL A 239 0.34 11.36 0.88
N ALA A 240 -0.70 11.82 0.18
CA ALA A 240 -0.67 13.03 -0.64
C ALA A 240 -1.17 14.30 0.07
N ASP A 241 -1.66 14.16 1.30
CA ASP A 241 -2.20 15.29 2.04
C ASP A 241 -1.08 16.10 2.76
N TRP A 242 -1.47 17.02 3.64
CA TRP A 242 -0.58 17.84 4.48
C TRP A 242 0.56 17.07 5.18
N GLN A 243 0.42 15.74 5.36
CA GLN A 243 1.45 14.87 5.89
C GLN A 243 2.72 14.86 5.04
N ALA A 244 2.61 14.82 3.70
CA ALA A 244 3.77 14.93 2.83
C ALA A 244 4.46 16.29 3.01
N LEU A 245 3.70 17.38 3.08
CA LEU A 245 4.24 18.72 3.29
C LEU A 245 5.05 18.81 4.60
N LEU A 246 4.61 18.15 5.67
CA LEU A 246 5.36 18.11 6.93
C LEU A 246 6.71 17.41 6.82
N VAL A 247 6.83 16.39 5.97
CA VAL A 247 8.11 15.72 5.71
C VAL A 247 9.01 16.60 4.83
N ILE A 248 8.43 17.28 3.84
CA ILE A 248 9.20 17.98 2.79
C ILE A 248 9.78 19.31 3.27
N ILE A 249 8.97 20.11 3.98
CA ILE A 249 9.35 21.46 4.39
C ILE A 249 10.67 21.44 5.16
N PRO A 250 10.89 20.56 6.16
CA PRO A 250 12.17 20.45 6.83
C PRO A 250 13.33 20.07 5.87
N PHE A 251 13.11 19.13 4.95
CA PHE A 251 14.14 18.67 4.02
C PHE A 251 14.56 19.74 3.00
N ILE A 252 13.72 20.76 2.75
CA ILE A 252 14.07 21.90 1.89
C ILE A 252 14.62 23.08 2.70
N CYS A 253 13.97 23.43 3.81
CA CYS A 253 14.30 24.62 4.60
C CYS A 253 15.68 24.51 5.28
N VAL A 254 15.99 23.35 5.86
CA VAL A 254 17.26 23.14 6.60
C VAL A 254 18.49 23.31 5.69
N PRO A 255 18.63 22.59 4.56
CA PRO A 255 19.76 22.79 3.66
C PRO A 255 19.79 24.20 3.08
N SER A 256 18.63 24.83 2.81
CA SER A 256 18.57 26.23 2.31
C SER A 256 19.15 27.24 3.31
N ILE A 257 18.85 27.06 4.61
CA ILE A 257 19.38 27.92 5.68
C ILE A 257 20.89 27.69 5.86
N LEU A 258 21.34 26.43 5.82
CA LEU A 258 22.77 26.11 5.88
C LEU A 258 23.54 26.64 4.68
N LEU A 259 22.96 26.54 3.48
CA LEU A 259 23.49 27.13 2.24
C LEU A 259 23.66 28.65 2.39
N THR A 260 22.66 29.32 2.94
CA THR A 260 22.72 30.77 3.25
C THR A 260 23.88 31.07 4.21
N GLY A 261 24.07 30.25 5.24
CA GLY A 261 25.22 30.35 6.16
C GLY A 261 26.58 30.26 5.47
N VAL A 262 26.74 29.31 4.53
CA VAL A 262 27.97 29.20 3.74
C VAL A 262 28.19 30.43 2.86
N VAL A 263 27.13 30.94 2.22
CA VAL A 263 27.19 32.14 1.37
C VAL A 263 27.55 33.38 2.18
N MET A 264 26.95 33.58 3.35
CA MET A 264 27.27 34.72 4.24
C MET A 264 28.75 34.71 4.64
N VAL A 265 29.26 33.56 5.09
CA VAL A 265 30.68 33.42 5.47
C VAL A 265 31.61 33.49 4.25
N TRP A 266 31.13 33.18 3.05
CA TRP A 266 31.87 33.42 1.81
C TRP A 266 32.10 34.90 1.58
N TYR A 267 31.08 35.73 1.78
CA TYR A 267 31.16 37.18 1.67
C TYR A 267 31.79 37.87 2.89
N GLY A 268 32.20 37.12 3.92
CA GLY A 268 32.81 37.65 5.13
C GLY A 268 31.81 38.26 6.12
N VAL A 269 30.51 37.99 5.95
CA VAL A 269 29.47 38.41 6.89
C VAL A 269 29.37 37.37 8.00
N ILE A 270 29.78 37.75 9.22
CA ILE A 270 29.74 36.87 10.40
C ILE A 270 28.77 37.46 11.41
N ILE A 271 27.68 36.73 11.65
CA ILE A 271 26.67 37.08 12.65
C ILE A 271 26.72 36.01 13.76
N PRO A 272 27.18 36.33 14.99
CA PRO A 272 27.40 35.33 16.03
C PRO A 272 26.16 34.52 16.41
N TRP A 273 24.99 35.17 16.54
CA TRP A 273 23.75 34.48 16.90
C TRP A 273 23.31 33.51 15.81
N PHE A 274 23.52 33.84 14.53
CA PHE A 274 23.18 32.97 13.42
C PHE A 274 24.12 31.76 13.36
N GLN A 275 25.41 31.93 13.63
CA GLN A 275 26.36 30.81 13.75
C GLN A 275 26.00 29.87 14.91
N CYS A 276 25.55 30.42 16.04
CA CYS A 276 25.02 29.64 17.15
C CYS A 276 23.80 28.81 16.69
N LEU A 277 22.83 29.45 16.03
CA LEU A 277 21.64 28.81 15.47
C LEU A 277 21.96 27.67 14.49
N LEU A 278 22.90 27.88 13.56
CA LEU A 278 23.33 26.87 12.60
C LEU A 278 23.90 25.63 13.30
N ASN A 279 24.74 25.82 14.32
CA ASN A 279 25.42 24.71 15.00
C ASN A 279 24.54 23.99 16.03
N TRP A 280 23.67 24.71 16.75
CA TRP A 280 22.87 24.14 17.84
C TRP A 280 21.49 23.66 17.41
N VAL A 281 20.93 24.19 16.32
CA VAL A 281 19.58 23.85 15.87
C VAL A 281 19.63 23.13 14.51
N PHE A 282 20.15 23.78 13.48
CA PHE A 282 20.05 23.24 12.12
C PHE A 282 20.97 22.05 11.86
N LEU A 283 22.17 22.02 12.42
CA LEU A 283 23.07 20.87 12.29
C LEU A 283 22.50 19.60 12.94
N PRO A 284 21.99 19.61 14.18
CA PRO A 284 21.30 18.44 14.75
C PRO A 284 20.10 17.98 13.91
N ILE A 285 19.29 18.92 13.41
CA ILE A 285 18.15 18.59 12.54
C ILE A 285 18.64 17.94 11.23
N LEU A 286 19.69 18.47 10.59
CA LEU A 286 20.28 17.86 9.39
C LEU A 286 20.79 16.43 9.68
N CYS A 287 21.43 16.21 10.84
CA CYS A 287 21.88 14.88 11.24
C CYS A 287 20.69 13.91 11.39
N ILE A 288 19.60 14.34 12.01
CA ILE A 288 18.37 13.54 12.16
C ILE A 288 17.73 13.26 10.79
N GLN A 289 17.64 14.26 9.91
CA GLN A 289 17.11 14.09 8.55
C GLN A 289 17.94 13.11 7.74
N THR A 290 19.27 13.23 7.80
CA THR A 290 20.20 12.34 7.10
C THR A 290 20.09 10.91 7.65
N PHE A 291 19.94 10.76 8.97
CA PHE A 291 19.68 9.47 9.61
C PHE A 291 18.40 8.81 9.08
N TRP A 292 17.29 9.54 9.08
CA TRP A 292 16.03 9.05 8.54
C TRP A 292 16.13 8.74 7.04
N ALA A 293 16.82 9.57 6.26
CA ALA A 293 16.98 9.36 4.81
C ALA A 293 17.68 8.02 4.50
N TYR A 294 18.76 7.67 5.20
CA TYR A 294 19.41 6.39 4.92
C TYR A 294 18.64 5.19 5.48
N CYS A 295 17.96 5.32 6.62
CA CYS A 295 17.09 4.27 7.15
C CYS A 295 15.94 4.00 6.17
N PHE A 296 15.31 5.07 5.67
CA PHE A 296 14.26 5.00 4.68
C PHE A 296 14.75 4.45 3.33
N SER A 297 15.96 4.80 2.91
CA SER A 297 16.60 4.21 1.73
C SER A 297 16.76 2.69 1.89
N ALA A 298 17.24 2.22 3.04
CA ALA A 298 17.36 0.79 3.29
C ALA A 298 16.01 0.06 3.26
N THR A 299 14.96 0.61 3.87
CA THR A 299 13.63 -0.03 3.88
C THR A 299 12.97 0.00 2.49
N THR A 300 13.05 1.11 1.77
CA THR A 300 12.51 1.20 0.40
C THR A 300 13.27 0.33 -0.58
N MET A 301 14.56 0.07 -0.37
CA MET A 301 15.30 -0.91 -1.17
C MET A 301 14.70 -2.32 -1.02
N LEU A 302 14.36 -2.74 0.22
CA LEU A 302 13.72 -4.03 0.48
C LEU A 302 12.35 -4.09 -0.21
N ALA A 303 11.53 -3.05 -0.05
CA ALA A 303 10.21 -2.98 -0.66
C ALA A 303 10.27 -2.97 -2.20
N ALA A 304 11.20 -2.21 -2.80
CA ALA A 304 11.38 -2.15 -4.26
C ALA A 304 11.81 -3.52 -4.81
N SER A 305 12.72 -4.20 -4.12
CA SER A 305 13.20 -5.53 -4.50
C SER A 305 12.09 -6.57 -4.41
N ALA A 306 11.32 -6.58 -3.31
CA ALA A 306 10.21 -7.51 -3.11
C ALA A 306 9.08 -7.30 -4.13
N ASN A 307 8.69 -6.04 -4.36
CA ASN A 307 7.67 -5.72 -5.37
C ASN A 307 8.16 -6.11 -6.77
N SER A 308 9.44 -5.89 -7.05
CA SER A 308 10.01 -6.27 -8.32
C SER A 308 10.04 -7.79 -8.55
N ASP A 309 10.31 -8.58 -7.50
CA ASP A 309 10.26 -10.04 -7.61
C ASP A 309 8.85 -10.52 -7.87
N PHE A 310 7.88 -10.00 -7.11
CA PHE A 310 6.46 -10.29 -7.32
C PHE A 310 6.04 -9.99 -8.76
N CYS A 311 6.43 -8.83 -9.30
CA CYS A 311 5.99 -8.39 -10.62
C CYS A 311 6.65 -9.09 -11.79
N LEU A 312 7.86 -9.63 -11.61
CA LEU A 312 8.56 -10.30 -12.69
C LEU A 312 8.46 -11.83 -12.63
N GLY A 313 8.10 -12.45 -11.50
CA GLY A 313 7.87 -13.91 -11.41
C GLY A 313 8.98 -14.76 -12.04
N GLN A 314 8.71 -16.01 -12.43
CA GLN A 314 9.70 -16.76 -13.22
C GLN A 314 9.72 -16.35 -14.71
N ASP A 315 8.56 -16.00 -15.28
CA ASP A 315 8.38 -15.73 -16.72
C ASP A 315 8.07 -14.26 -17.07
N ILE A 316 8.57 -13.29 -16.30
CA ILE A 316 8.37 -11.84 -16.54
C ILE A 316 6.87 -11.47 -16.48
N SER A 317 6.11 -12.13 -15.60
CA SER A 317 4.71 -11.78 -15.36
C SER A 317 4.33 -11.96 -13.89
N PRO A 318 3.56 -11.02 -13.30
CA PRO A 318 3.00 -11.20 -11.96
C PRO A 318 2.00 -12.37 -11.89
N ASP A 319 1.45 -12.79 -13.03
CA ASP A 319 0.50 -13.90 -13.14
C ASP A 319 1.08 -15.18 -12.54
N VAL A 320 2.34 -15.48 -12.89
CA VAL A 320 3.06 -16.68 -12.40
C VAL A 320 3.29 -16.59 -10.90
N SER A 321 3.69 -15.42 -10.40
CA SER A 321 3.86 -15.20 -8.96
C SER A 321 2.56 -15.44 -8.18
N VAL A 322 1.41 -14.96 -8.69
CA VAL A 322 0.10 -15.19 -8.05
C VAL A 322 -0.23 -16.69 -8.01
N MET A 323 0.03 -17.41 -9.10
CA MET A 323 -0.22 -18.86 -9.15
C MET A 323 0.72 -19.65 -8.23
N ASP A 324 2.00 -19.28 -8.18
CA ASP A 324 2.99 -19.90 -7.30
C ASP A 324 2.68 -19.63 -5.82
N ILE A 325 2.20 -18.43 -5.48
CA ILE A 325 1.74 -18.10 -4.12
C ILE A 325 0.58 -19.02 -3.72
N LEU A 326 -0.40 -19.23 -4.60
CA LEU A 326 -1.53 -20.13 -4.32
C LEU A 326 -1.07 -21.58 -4.14
N ALA A 327 -0.19 -22.07 -5.00
CA ALA A 327 0.36 -23.42 -4.89
C ALA A 327 1.15 -23.60 -3.58
N ASN A 328 2.00 -22.64 -3.22
CA ASN A 328 2.80 -22.67 -2.00
C ASN A 328 1.94 -22.54 -0.73
N SER A 329 0.79 -21.85 -0.83
CA SER A 329 -0.21 -21.75 0.25
C SER A 329 -1.01 -23.05 0.46
N GLY A 330 -0.77 -24.09 -0.35
CA GLY A 330 -1.38 -25.41 -0.19
C GLY A 330 -2.69 -25.61 -0.93
N TYR A 331 -3.09 -24.68 -1.82
CA TYR A 331 -4.24 -24.87 -2.69
C TYR A 331 -3.90 -25.85 -3.82
N ASN A 332 -4.75 -26.86 -4.00
CA ASN A 332 -4.62 -27.82 -5.08
C ASN A 332 -5.23 -27.27 -6.38
N GLU A 333 -4.77 -27.78 -7.54
CA GLU A 333 -5.32 -27.37 -8.84
C GLU A 333 -6.82 -27.70 -9.00
N GLU A 334 -7.36 -28.62 -8.18
CA GLU A 334 -8.77 -29.00 -8.17
C GLU A 334 -9.64 -28.05 -7.35
N ASP A 335 -9.05 -27.29 -6.42
CA ASP A 335 -9.77 -26.38 -5.54
C ASP A 335 -10.46 -25.27 -6.37
N LEU A 336 -11.69 -24.93 -5.98
CA LEU A 336 -12.48 -23.92 -6.69
C LEU A 336 -11.76 -22.56 -6.76
N ILE A 337 -11.13 -22.16 -5.65
CA ILE A 337 -10.37 -20.90 -5.55
C ILE A 337 -9.19 -20.90 -6.53
N PHE A 338 -8.41 -21.98 -6.58
CA PHE A 338 -7.27 -22.08 -7.49
C PHE A 338 -7.72 -21.97 -8.95
N ARG A 339 -8.76 -22.72 -9.34
CA ARG A 339 -9.32 -22.66 -10.70
C ARG A 339 -9.87 -21.28 -11.05
N LEU A 340 -10.54 -20.64 -10.09
CA LEU A 340 -11.12 -19.31 -10.27
C LEU A 340 -10.04 -18.24 -10.47
N VAL A 341 -9.01 -18.23 -9.62
CA VAL A 341 -7.88 -17.30 -9.77
C VAL A 341 -7.13 -17.59 -11.07
N ARG A 342 -6.80 -18.84 -11.40
CA ARG A 342 -6.17 -19.22 -12.67
C ARG A 342 -6.97 -18.72 -13.88
N PHE A 343 -8.29 -18.85 -13.84
CA PHE A 343 -9.17 -18.39 -14.91
C PHE A 343 -9.13 -16.86 -15.09
N TYR A 344 -9.14 -16.08 -14.02
CA TYR A 344 -9.09 -14.61 -14.13
C TYR A 344 -7.71 -14.05 -14.41
N VAL A 345 -6.67 -14.62 -13.80
CA VAL A 345 -5.25 -14.28 -14.06
C VAL A 345 -4.91 -14.52 -15.54
N SER A 346 -5.40 -15.62 -16.12
CA SER A 346 -5.29 -15.88 -17.56
C SER A 346 -6.25 -15.06 -18.43
N GLN A 347 -6.87 -14.01 -17.88
CA GLN A 347 -7.80 -13.12 -18.59
C GLN A 347 -8.94 -13.89 -19.27
N CYS A 348 -9.48 -14.91 -18.58
CA CYS A 348 -10.55 -15.78 -19.04
C CYS A 348 -10.21 -16.63 -20.28
N THR A 349 -8.94 -16.91 -20.51
CA THR A 349 -8.49 -17.76 -21.63
C THR A 349 -8.17 -19.20 -21.22
N ALA A 350 -7.85 -19.45 -19.95
CA ALA A 350 -7.49 -20.80 -19.48
C ALA A 350 -8.73 -21.65 -19.14
N GLY A 351 -9.10 -22.53 -20.06
CA GLY A 351 -10.04 -23.62 -19.80
C GLY A 351 -11.51 -23.19 -19.66
N PRO A 352 -12.39 -24.12 -19.22
CA PRO A 352 -13.80 -23.82 -19.02
C PRO A 352 -14.00 -22.89 -17.82
N LEU A 353 -15.02 -22.04 -17.89
CA LEU A 353 -15.41 -21.16 -16.80
C LEU A 353 -15.64 -21.98 -15.50
N PRO A 354 -14.88 -21.74 -14.42
CA PRO A 354 -15.03 -22.49 -13.17
C PRO A 354 -16.43 -22.34 -12.57
N THR A 355 -17.08 -21.22 -12.86
CA THR A 355 -18.45 -20.87 -12.47
C THR A 355 -19.51 -21.33 -13.47
N LYS A 356 -19.18 -22.27 -14.37
CA LYS A 356 -20.12 -22.82 -15.36
C LYS A 356 -21.39 -23.37 -14.68
N PHE A 357 -21.26 -24.00 -13.51
CA PHE A 357 -22.39 -24.49 -12.73
C PHE A 357 -23.42 -23.39 -12.44
N MET A 358 -22.99 -22.15 -12.16
CA MET A 358 -23.91 -21.03 -11.95
C MET A 358 -24.62 -20.58 -13.23
N ILE A 359 -23.95 -20.66 -14.37
CA ILE A 359 -24.57 -20.36 -15.67
C ILE A 359 -25.60 -21.44 -16.02
N ASP A 360 -25.24 -22.71 -15.83
CA ASP A 360 -26.11 -23.85 -16.10
C ASP A 360 -27.34 -23.77 -15.17
N TYR A 361 -27.13 -23.53 -13.87
CA TYR A 361 -28.22 -23.33 -12.89
C TYR A 361 -29.11 -22.12 -13.22
N ARG A 362 -28.53 -21.00 -13.68
CA ARG A 362 -29.30 -19.84 -14.16
C ARG A 362 -30.19 -20.22 -15.35
N ASN A 363 -29.67 -21.01 -16.29
CA ASN A 363 -30.43 -21.43 -17.46
C ASN A 363 -31.56 -22.41 -17.06
N GLU A 364 -31.29 -23.33 -16.13
CA GLU A 364 -32.32 -24.22 -15.57
C GLU A 364 -33.41 -23.44 -14.81
N LEU A 365 -33.04 -22.43 -14.02
CA LEU A 365 -33.99 -21.52 -13.38
C LEU A 365 -34.84 -20.75 -14.40
N ALA A 366 -34.27 -20.32 -15.53
CA ALA A 366 -35.03 -19.65 -16.57
C ALA A 366 -36.08 -20.58 -17.20
N VAL A 367 -35.70 -21.82 -17.50
CA VAL A 367 -36.64 -22.84 -18.00
C VAL A 367 -37.73 -23.14 -16.95
N ALA A 368 -37.37 -23.20 -15.68
CA ALA A 368 -38.30 -23.41 -14.58
C ALA A 368 -39.30 -22.25 -14.46
N THR A 369 -38.81 -21.01 -14.53
CA THR A 369 -39.66 -19.80 -14.57
C THR A 369 -40.64 -19.86 -15.74
N ASP A 370 -40.18 -20.17 -16.94
CA ASP A 370 -41.03 -20.22 -18.13
C ASP A 370 -42.09 -21.31 -18.00
N THR A 371 -41.71 -22.50 -17.52
CA THR A 371 -42.62 -23.63 -17.27
C THR A 371 -43.65 -23.30 -16.18
N LEU A 372 -43.23 -22.62 -15.10
CA LEU A 372 -44.11 -22.16 -14.03
C LEU A 372 -45.10 -21.11 -14.50
N ASN A 373 -44.66 -20.18 -15.36
CA ASN A 373 -45.52 -19.15 -15.93
C ASN A 373 -46.55 -19.77 -16.89
N GLU A 374 -46.14 -20.75 -17.71
CA GLU A 374 -47.06 -21.51 -18.55
C GLU A 374 -48.09 -22.28 -17.70
N PHE A 375 -47.63 -22.99 -16.67
CA PHE A 375 -48.51 -23.69 -15.73
C PHE A 375 -49.49 -22.76 -15.02
N THR A 376 -49.00 -21.59 -14.56
CA THR A 376 -49.84 -20.57 -13.92
C THR A 376 -50.92 -20.07 -14.89
N ARG A 377 -50.54 -19.76 -16.14
CA ARG A 377 -51.50 -19.31 -17.16
C ARG A 377 -52.56 -20.38 -17.42
N LEU A 378 -52.17 -21.64 -17.52
CA LEU A 378 -53.13 -22.75 -17.69
C LEU A 378 -54.05 -22.89 -16.50
N MET A 379 -53.52 -22.77 -15.27
CA MET A 379 -54.34 -22.79 -14.07
C MET A 379 -55.34 -21.64 -14.06
N THR A 380 -54.92 -20.43 -14.42
CA THR A 380 -55.81 -19.26 -14.55
C THR A 380 -56.86 -19.43 -15.65
N ASP A 381 -56.47 -19.97 -16.80
CA ASP A 381 -57.41 -20.24 -17.90
C ASP A 381 -58.44 -21.28 -17.46
N VAL A 382 -58.01 -22.36 -16.79
CA VAL A 382 -58.87 -23.42 -16.26
C VAL A 382 -59.81 -22.88 -15.17
N THR A 383 -59.32 -22.06 -14.23
CA THR A 383 -60.16 -21.50 -13.17
C THR A 383 -61.09 -20.40 -13.65
N THR A 384 -60.74 -19.63 -14.69
CA THR A 384 -61.61 -18.54 -15.18
C THR A 384 -62.62 -19.02 -16.22
N SER A 385 -62.23 -19.91 -17.13
CA SER A 385 -63.07 -20.36 -18.24
C SER A 385 -63.81 -21.67 -17.97
N ALA A 386 -63.26 -22.54 -17.12
CA ALA A 386 -63.77 -23.88 -16.86
C ALA A 386 -64.14 -24.11 -15.38
N SER A 387 -64.33 -23.04 -14.59
CA SER A 387 -64.63 -23.15 -13.14
C SER A 387 -65.75 -24.13 -12.83
N GLN A 388 -66.85 -24.08 -13.58
CA GLN A 388 -68.00 -24.96 -13.35
C GLN A 388 -67.70 -26.43 -13.67
N SER A 389 -67.04 -26.71 -14.79
CA SER A 389 -66.73 -28.09 -15.21
C SER A 389 -65.60 -28.71 -14.37
N VAL A 390 -64.62 -27.92 -13.96
CA VAL A 390 -63.51 -28.39 -13.12
C VAL A 390 -63.98 -28.61 -11.69
N ALA A 391 -64.81 -27.72 -11.14
CA ALA A 391 -65.40 -27.91 -9.82
C ALA A 391 -66.29 -29.17 -9.78
N GLU A 392 -67.08 -29.42 -10.83
CA GLU A 392 -67.93 -30.61 -10.93
C GLU A 392 -67.12 -31.91 -11.03
N VAL A 393 -65.97 -31.88 -11.71
CA VAL A 393 -65.08 -33.04 -11.87
C VAL A 393 -64.22 -33.30 -10.63
N CYS A 394 -63.69 -32.25 -10.02
CA CYS A 394 -62.79 -32.35 -8.87
C CYS A 394 -63.54 -32.43 -7.53
N GLY A 395 -64.82 -32.07 -7.49
CA GLY A 395 -65.64 -32.03 -6.27
C GLY A 395 -65.16 -30.98 -5.26
N GLU A 396 -64.37 -30.01 -5.71
CA GLU A 396 -63.77 -28.96 -4.89
C GLU A 396 -63.95 -27.62 -5.62
N ASP A 397 -64.65 -26.70 -4.96
CA ASP A 397 -65.06 -25.42 -5.56
C ASP A 397 -63.97 -24.33 -5.43
N ASP A 398 -62.92 -24.57 -4.64
CA ASP A 398 -61.93 -23.57 -4.26
C ASP A 398 -60.49 -24.01 -4.56
N PHE A 399 -59.93 -23.48 -5.65
CA PHE A 399 -58.53 -23.67 -6.05
C PHE A 399 -57.60 -22.56 -5.53
N THR A 400 -58.06 -21.65 -4.67
CA THR A 400 -57.25 -20.50 -4.20
C THR A 400 -56.01 -20.94 -3.43
N ALA A 401 -56.10 -22.02 -2.64
CA ALA A 401 -54.96 -22.58 -1.93
C ALA A 401 -53.87 -23.09 -2.89
N LEU A 402 -54.28 -23.60 -4.05
CA LEU A 402 -53.39 -24.11 -5.09
C LEU A 402 -52.71 -22.97 -5.85
N GLU A 403 -53.50 -21.98 -6.26
CA GLU A 403 -53.00 -20.76 -6.90
C GLU A 403 -51.99 -20.04 -5.99
N ALA A 404 -52.28 -19.95 -4.68
CA ALA A 404 -51.36 -19.39 -3.71
C ALA A 404 -50.02 -20.15 -3.64
N ARG A 405 -50.04 -21.49 -3.70
CA ARG A 405 -48.80 -22.31 -3.68
C ARG A 405 -47.98 -22.14 -4.95
N VAL A 406 -48.63 -22.17 -6.11
CA VAL A 406 -47.98 -21.96 -7.42
C VAL A 406 -47.39 -20.55 -7.49
N SER A 407 -48.12 -19.55 -6.99
CA SER A 407 -47.64 -18.18 -6.88
C SER A 407 -46.41 -18.06 -5.98
N VAL A 408 -46.41 -18.70 -4.80
CA VAL A 408 -45.22 -18.74 -3.91
C VAL A 408 -44.02 -19.40 -4.61
N MET A 409 -44.24 -20.49 -5.34
CA MET A 409 -43.18 -21.18 -6.08
C MET A 409 -42.64 -20.32 -7.23
N SER A 410 -43.52 -19.71 -8.03
CA SER A 410 -43.16 -18.79 -9.10
C SER A 410 -42.37 -17.59 -8.58
N ASN A 411 -42.85 -16.95 -7.51
CA ASN A 411 -42.14 -15.83 -6.87
C ASN A 411 -40.78 -16.28 -6.31
N GLY A 412 -40.68 -17.48 -5.75
CA GLY A 412 -39.42 -18.05 -5.26
C GLY A 412 -38.42 -18.28 -6.39
N VAL A 413 -38.82 -18.97 -7.46
CA VAL A 413 -37.95 -19.24 -8.62
C VAL A 413 -37.53 -17.96 -9.32
N ASN A 414 -38.44 -16.98 -9.48
CA ASN A 414 -38.12 -15.67 -10.05
C ASN A 414 -37.14 -14.88 -9.18
N GLY A 415 -37.30 -14.94 -7.85
CA GLY A 415 -36.35 -14.36 -6.90
C GLY A 415 -34.96 -14.99 -7.02
N LEU A 416 -34.88 -16.32 -7.09
CA LEU A 416 -33.63 -17.06 -7.30
C LEU A 416 -32.96 -16.70 -8.63
N LEU A 417 -33.75 -16.65 -9.72
CA LEU A 417 -33.27 -16.29 -11.04
C LEU A 417 -32.71 -14.86 -11.06
N ALA A 418 -33.37 -13.92 -10.39
CA ALA A 418 -32.87 -12.55 -10.25
C ALA A 418 -31.57 -12.50 -9.43
N ALA A 419 -31.50 -13.24 -8.32
CA ALA A 419 -30.32 -13.34 -7.46
C ALA A 419 -29.12 -13.88 -8.23
N ILE A 420 -29.27 -15.03 -8.91
CA ILE A 420 -28.16 -15.64 -9.65
C ILE A 420 -27.75 -14.82 -10.87
N LYS A 421 -28.69 -14.14 -11.54
CA LYS A 421 -28.34 -13.21 -12.63
C LYS A 421 -27.41 -12.12 -12.13
N VAL A 422 -27.65 -11.58 -10.93
CA VAL A 422 -26.77 -10.58 -10.32
C VAL A 422 -25.40 -11.19 -10.01
N GLY A 423 -25.34 -12.36 -9.37
CA GLY A 423 -24.08 -13.05 -9.06
C GLY A 423 -23.25 -13.37 -10.31
N VAL A 424 -23.87 -14.00 -11.32
CA VAL A 424 -23.22 -14.32 -12.60
C VAL A 424 -22.72 -13.06 -13.30
N ASN A 425 -23.50 -11.97 -13.30
CA ASN A 425 -23.07 -10.71 -13.90
C ASN A 425 -21.89 -10.07 -13.13
N ALA A 426 -21.86 -10.20 -11.81
CA ALA A 426 -20.77 -9.70 -10.97
C ALA A 426 -19.45 -10.46 -11.22
N MET A 427 -19.54 -11.76 -11.53
CA MET A 427 -18.39 -12.63 -11.86
C MET A 427 -18.04 -12.67 -13.36
N ARG A 428 -18.58 -11.76 -14.17
CA ARG A 428 -18.17 -11.70 -15.59
C ARG A 428 -16.72 -11.25 -15.70
N CYS A 429 -16.03 -11.78 -16.71
CA CYS A 429 -14.68 -11.35 -17.08
C CYS A 429 -14.58 -9.83 -17.27
N ASP A 430 -15.59 -9.23 -17.91
CA ASP A 430 -15.67 -7.78 -18.14
C ASP A 430 -15.69 -6.97 -16.82
N THR A 431 -16.09 -7.58 -15.70
CA THR A 431 -16.13 -6.96 -14.37
C THR A 431 -14.84 -7.25 -13.58
N ILE A 432 -14.38 -8.51 -13.57
CA ILE A 432 -13.26 -8.93 -12.71
C ILE A 432 -11.88 -8.62 -13.33
N ILE A 433 -11.72 -8.78 -14.65
CA ILE A 433 -10.42 -8.54 -15.32
C ILE A 433 -9.93 -7.11 -15.10
N PRO A 434 -10.76 -6.05 -15.26
CA PRO A 434 -10.29 -4.69 -14.99
C PRO A 434 -9.83 -4.48 -13.55
N ILE A 435 -10.48 -5.11 -12.56
CA ILE A 435 -10.06 -5.04 -11.15
C ILE A 435 -8.67 -5.68 -11.00
N TYR A 436 -8.46 -6.86 -11.59
CA TYR A 436 -7.17 -7.55 -11.55
C TYR A 436 -6.07 -6.76 -12.28
N VAL A 437 -6.31 -6.32 -13.52
CA VAL A 437 -5.34 -5.58 -14.32
C VAL A 437 -4.99 -4.24 -13.66
N ASN A 438 -5.98 -3.48 -13.19
CA ASN A 438 -5.71 -2.21 -12.52
C ASN A 438 -5.00 -2.41 -11.18
N GLY A 439 -5.38 -3.41 -10.38
CA GLY A 439 -4.77 -3.66 -9.07
C GLY A 439 -3.37 -4.27 -9.15
N VAL A 440 -3.20 -5.30 -9.96
CA VAL A 440 -1.93 -6.05 -10.06
C VAL A 440 -0.99 -5.38 -11.07
N TYR A 441 -1.40 -5.20 -12.33
CA TYR A 441 -0.49 -4.69 -13.36
C TYR A 441 -0.25 -3.18 -13.18
N GLY A 442 -1.32 -2.42 -12.97
CA GLY A 442 -1.26 -0.98 -12.78
C GLY A 442 -0.68 -0.60 -11.42
N ALA A 443 -1.45 -0.80 -10.35
CA ALA A 443 -1.13 -0.29 -9.03
C ALA A 443 0.12 -0.95 -8.44
N THR A 444 0.17 -2.29 -8.40
CA THR A 444 1.28 -3.01 -7.78
C THR A 444 2.53 -2.98 -8.66
N CYS A 445 2.40 -3.31 -9.95
CA CYS A 445 3.57 -3.54 -10.79
C CYS A 445 4.07 -2.35 -11.61
N THR A 446 3.24 -1.34 -11.81
CA THR A 446 3.66 -0.12 -12.52
C THR A 446 3.90 1.02 -11.53
N TYR A 447 2.85 1.47 -10.84
CA TYR A 447 2.91 2.66 -9.99
C TYR A 447 3.71 2.43 -8.71
N SER A 448 3.46 1.33 -8.00
CA SER A 448 4.16 1.04 -6.74
C SER A 448 5.65 0.77 -6.98
N VAL A 449 6.03 -0.12 -7.91
CA VAL A 449 7.46 -0.36 -8.22
C VAL A 449 8.18 0.94 -8.62
N THR A 450 7.57 1.75 -9.49
CA THR A 450 8.16 3.03 -9.91
C THR A 450 8.29 3.99 -8.73
N GLY A 451 7.24 4.13 -7.93
CA GLY A 451 7.21 5.00 -6.74
C GLY A 451 8.27 4.60 -5.71
N VAL A 452 8.33 3.32 -5.32
CA VAL A 452 9.32 2.85 -4.34
C VAL A 452 10.74 2.96 -4.90
N THR A 453 10.96 2.69 -6.18
CA THR A 453 12.30 2.83 -6.81
C THR A 453 12.79 4.28 -6.82
N TRP A 454 11.92 5.23 -7.14
CA TRP A 454 12.24 6.66 -7.04
C TRP A 454 12.47 7.08 -5.59
N ALA A 455 11.65 6.60 -4.66
CA ALA A 455 11.80 6.89 -3.25
C ALA A 455 13.14 6.37 -2.71
N PHE A 456 13.54 5.15 -3.07
CA PHE A 456 14.86 4.58 -2.75
C PHE A 456 15.99 5.42 -3.34
N SER A 457 15.94 5.70 -4.65
CA SER A 457 17.01 6.40 -5.36
C SER A 457 17.19 7.82 -4.81
N ALA A 458 16.10 8.53 -4.57
CA ALA A 458 16.14 9.89 -4.05
C ALA A 458 16.58 9.95 -2.59
N SER A 459 16.07 9.06 -1.73
CA SER A 459 16.51 8.99 -0.33
C SER A 459 17.98 8.59 -0.19
N LEU A 460 18.49 7.71 -1.07
CA LEU A 460 19.91 7.35 -1.13
C LEU A 460 20.78 8.58 -1.46
N VAL A 461 20.41 9.34 -2.50
CA VAL A 461 21.15 10.55 -2.88
C VAL A 461 21.10 11.61 -1.77
N VAL A 462 19.93 11.82 -1.16
CA VAL A 462 19.75 12.73 -0.02
C VAL A 462 20.63 12.29 1.15
N ALA A 463 20.68 11.00 1.47
CA ALA A 463 21.55 10.48 2.51
C ALA A 463 23.04 10.70 2.22
N VAL A 464 23.51 10.39 1.00
CA VAL A 464 24.91 10.63 0.61
C VAL A 464 25.26 12.12 0.67
N MET A 465 24.42 13.00 0.12
CA MET A 465 24.66 14.44 0.16
C MET A 465 24.62 14.99 1.59
N GLY A 466 23.70 14.51 2.42
CA GLY A 466 23.62 14.86 3.84
C GLY A 466 24.89 14.47 4.59
N MET A 467 25.42 13.26 4.37
CA MET A 467 26.68 12.83 4.98
C MET A 467 27.88 13.67 4.53
N ILE A 468 27.94 14.05 3.25
CA ILE A 468 28.98 14.96 2.73
C ILE A 468 28.84 16.34 3.39
N MET A 469 27.63 16.89 3.49
CA MET A 469 27.36 18.17 4.17
C MET A 469 27.79 18.13 5.65
N ILE A 470 27.45 17.06 6.39
CA ILE A 470 27.86 16.88 7.79
C ILE A 470 29.40 16.77 7.90
N THR A 471 30.04 16.07 6.96
CA THR A 471 31.51 15.98 6.89
C THR A 471 32.15 17.35 6.68
N LEU A 472 31.54 18.18 5.82
CA LEU A 472 32.03 19.50 5.45
C LEU A 472 31.42 20.64 6.29
N ARG A 473 30.90 20.34 7.49
CA ARG A 473 30.23 21.34 8.36
C ARG A 473 31.08 22.56 8.74
N SER A 474 32.41 22.46 8.64
CA SER A 474 33.31 23.61 8.81
C SER A 474 33.09 24.71 7.74
N SER A 475 32.43 24.39 6.62
CA SER A 475 32.23 25.29 5.47
C SER A 475 31.45 26.56 5.81
N TRP A 476 30.51 26.49 6.75
CA TRP A 476 29.76 27.65 7.24
C TRP A 476 30.38 28.31 8.48
N SER A 477 31.46 27.76 9.03
CA SER A 477 32.14 28.38 10.18
C SER A 477 33.06 29.51 9.73
N ALA A 478 33.13 30.57 10.53
CA ALA A 478 34.08 31.66 10.32
C ALA A 478 35.53 31.14 10.29
N VAL A 479 36.41 31.77 9.52
CA VAL A 479 37.84 31.42 9.55
C VAL A 479 38.43 31.99 10.84
N GLU A 480 39.06 31.15 11.65
CA GLU A 480 39.75 31.58 12.87
C GLU A 480 41.17 32.02 12.52
N PHE A 481 41.51 33.24 12.92
CA PHE A 481 42.87 33.76 12.88
C PHE A 481 43.51 33.48 14.24
N PRO A 482 44.47 32.54 14.36
CA PRO A 482 45.18 32.37 15.60
C PRO A 482 45.89 33.69 15.94
N LEU A 483 45.56 34.28 17.10
CA LEU A 483 46.28 35.43 17.63
C LEU A 483 47.78 35.10 17.64
N ARG A 484 48.63 36.02 17.16
CA ARG A 484 50.07 35.75 17.12
C ARG A 484 50.55 35.52 18.56
N PRO A 485 51.40 34.51 18.83
CA PRO A 485 52.00 34.33 20.15
C PRO A 485 52.71 35.59 20.66
N HIS A 486 53.29 36.38 19.74
CA HIS A 486 53.88 37.68 20.08
C HIS A 486 52.84 38.75 20.45
N GLU A 487 51.68 38.82 19.80
CA GLU A 487 50.61 39.75 20.21
C GLU A 487 49.98 39.35 21.54
N VAL A 488 49.98 38.06 21.89
CA VAL A 488 49.55 37.59 23.21
C VAL A 488 50.61 37.91 24.27
N SER A 489 51.89 37.79 23.95
CA SER A 489 52.99 38.22 24.82
C SER A 489 52.99 39.73 25.02
N ASP A 490 52.81 40.51 23.95
CA ASP A 490 52.81 41.98 24.00
C ASP A 490 51.55 42.48 24.73
N ARG A 491 50.36 41.90 24.49
CA ARG A 491 49.17 42.21 25.30
C ARG A 491 49.29 41.77 26.75
N ALA A 492 49.88 40.61 27.04
CA ALA A 492 50.09 40.18 28.41
C ALA A 492 51.10 41.08 29.13
N PHE A 493 52.10 41.57 28.40
CA PHE A 493 53.08 42.54 28.89
C PHE A 493 52.43 43.90 29.12
N ASP A 494 51.62 44.39 28.18
CA ASP A 494 50.87 45.65 28.33
C ASP A 494 49.86 45.58 29.48
N LEU A 495 49.16 44.46 29.67
CA LEU A 495 48.23 44.27 30.78
C LEU A 495 48.95 44.21 32.14
N ASP A 496 50.13 43.59 32.21
CA ASP A 496 50.96 43.54 33.42
C ASP A 496 51.54 44.93 33.76
N ASP A 497 51.89 45.72 32.75
CA ASP A 497 52.37 47.10 32.93
C ASP A 497 51.24 48.07 33.33
N GLU A 498 50.02 47.86 32.83
CA GLU A 498 48.82 48.60 33.24
C GLU A 498 48.40 48.24 34.67
N LEU A 499 48.39 46.94 35.03
CA LEU A 499 48.11 46.48 36.40
C LEU A 499 49.15 47.00 37.41
N ARG A 500 50.44 47.08 37.02
CA ARG A 500 51.50 47.69 37.84
C ARG A 500 51.28 49.17 38.07
N LYS A 501 50.78 49.92 37.09
CA LYS A 501 50.46 51.34 37.25
C LYS A 501 49.32 51.53 38.25
N ASP A 502 48.27 50.71 38.16
CA ASP A 502 47.14 50.78 39.08
C ASP A 502 47.55 50.42 40.53
N ILE A 503 48.39 49.40 40.72
CA ILE A 503 48.94 49.04 42.04
C ILE A 503 49.80 50.18 42.61
N ASN A 504 50.65 50.80 41.79
CA ASN A 504 51.48 51.92 42.24
C ASN A 504 50.65 53.18 42.54
N TYR A 505 49.55 53.40 41.81
CA TYR A 505 48.63 54.52 42.07
C TYR A 505 47.90 54.34 43.40
N ALA A 506 47.31 53.16 43.64
CA ALA A 506 46.69 52.81 44.93
C ALA A 506 47.68 52.91 46.11
N SER A 507 48.93 52.45 45.94
CA SER A 507 49.98 52.60 46.96
C SER A 507 50.37 54.06 47.24
N SER A 508 50.13 54.99 46.31
CA SER A 508 50.44 56.41 46.50
C SER A 508 49.30 57.17 47.16
N GLU A 509 48.06 56.68 47.04
CA GLU A 509 46.86 57.31 47.63
C GLU A 509 46.82 57.09 49.16
N ASP A 510 47.21 55.90 49.63
CA ASP A 510 47.36 55.60 51.08
C ASP A 510 48.48 56.42 51.76
N ARG A 511 49.40 57.02 51.00
CA ARG A 511 50.49 57.83 51.57
C ARG A 511 50.05 59.26 51.95
N TRP A 512 48.93 59.75 51.43
CA TRP A 512 48.44 61.09 51.73
C TRP A 512 47.51 61.17 52.94
N GLU A 513 47.03 60.04 53.48
CA GLU A 513 46.20 60.06 54.70
C GLU A 513 47.03 60.17 55.99
N ASP A 514 48.30 59.76 56.00
CA ASP A 514 49.16 59.83 57.20
C ASP A 514 49.84 61.20 57.41
N GLU A 515 49.96 62.07 56.38
CA GLU A 515 50.64 63.38 56.53
C GLU A 515 49.72 64.51 57.05
N THR A 516 48.41 64.29 57.18
CA THR A 516 47.48 65.31 57.70
C THR A 516 47.21 65.26 59.21
N GLU A 517 47.71 64.26 59.95
CA GLU A 517 47.45 64.15 61.39
C GLU A 517 48.57 64.72 62.29
N GLU A 518 49.80 64.90 61.78
CA GLU A 518 50.93 65.41 62.60
C GLU A 518 51.01 66.95 62.70
N ASP A 519 50.36 67.72 61.82
CA ASP A 519 50.47 69.20 61.81
C ASP A 519 49.44 69.95 62.68
N LEU A 520 48.55 69.24 63.39
CA LEU A 520 47.55 69.84 64.29
C LEU A 520 47.95 69.87 65.78
N LEU A 521 49.13 69.36 66.16
CA LEU A 521 49.56 69.29 67.57
C LEU A 521 50.70 70.22 67.99
N SER A 522 51.17 71.14 67.13
CA SER A 522 52.15 72.15 67.54
C SER A 522 51.79 73.56 67.09
N LYS A 523 50.93 74.24 67.84
CA LYS A 523 51.01 75.70 68.03
C LYS A 523 50.36 76.10 69.38
N PRO A 524 51.11 76.79 70.26
CA PRO A 524 50.67 77.23 71.58
C PRO A 524 49.71 78.43 71.54
#